data_AF-A0A5B8UHM7-F1
#
_entry.id   AF-A0A5B8UHM7-F1
#
_cell.length_a   1.000
_cell.length_b   1.000
_cell.length_c   1.000
_cell.angle_alpha   90.00
_cell.angle_beta   90.00
_cell.angle_gamma   90.00
#
_symmetry.space_group_name_H-M   'P 1'
#
loop_
_entity.id
_entity.type
_entity.pdbx_description
1 polymer ?
#
loop_
_entity_poly.entity_id
_entity_poly.type
_entity_poly.pdbx_seq_one_letter_code
_entity_poly.pdbx_strand_id
1 'polypeptide(L)'
;MKENLKDILSHLHSEVDQEELLKYLEGKLSAEEQHELEKNALDDPFEADALDGLQDISNKTKIAALVEDLNRDLKKKTAKKKNLPHRREAKLEPWLLITIIIVLLVVVLGYIIIHKLKQP
;
A
#
# COMPACT_ATOMS: atom_id res chain seq x y z
N MET A 1 10.55 -10.29 -10.51
CA MET A 1 9.16 -10.75 -10.25
C MET A 1 8.14 -9.64 -10.01
N LYS A 2 8.50 -8.41 -9.59
CA LYS A 2 7.54 -7.29 -9.43
C LYS A 2 7.12 -6.59 -10.73
N GLU A 3 7.90 -6.72 -11.80
CA GLU A 3 7.70 -5.95 -13.03
C GLU A 3 6.44 -6.40 -13.77
N ASN A 4 6.21 -7.71 -13.88
CA ASN A 4 5.00 -8.28 -14.49
C ASN A 4 3.68 -7.86 -13.80
N LEU A 5 3.68 -7.49 -12.52
CA LEU A 5 2.46 -7.06 -11.81
C LEU A 5 2.03 -5.64 -12.20
N LYS A 6 2.99 -4.78 -12.59
CA LYS A 6 2.66 -3.44 -13.08
C LYS A 6 2.03 -3.49 -14.47
N ASP A 7 2.50 -4.40 -15.32
CA ASP A 7 1.97 -4.55 -16.68
C ASP A 7 0.51 -5.02 -16.67
N ILE A 8 0.15 -5.97 -15.79
CA ILE A 8 -1.24 -6.44 -15.64
C ILE A 8 -2.19 -5.32 -15.20
N LEU A 9 -1.73 -4.38 -14.37
CA LEU A 9 -2.53 -3.25 -13.90
C LEU A 9 -2.51 -2.04 -14.85
N SER A 10 -1.58 -2.00 -15.81
CA SER A 10 -1.46 -0.90 -16.77
C SER A 10 -2.55 -0.92 -17.84
N HIS A 11 -3.16 -2.09 -18.07
CA HIS A 11 -4.34 -2.26 -18.92
C HIS A 11 -5.64 -1.94 -18.18
N LEU A 12 -5.62 -1.78 -16.85
CA LEU A 12 -6.77 -1.43 -16.02
C LEU A 12 -7.11 0.07 -16.13
N HIS A 13 -7.16 0.60 -17.35
CA HIS A 13 -7.74 1.91 -17.60
C HIS A 13 -9.25 1.71 -17.44
N SER A 14 -9.76 1.97 -16.23
CA SER A 14 -11.19 1.91 -15.95
C SER A 14 -11.87 3.04 -16.71
N GLU A 15 -12.17 2.81 -17.98
CA GLU A 15 -12.97 3.74 -18.78
C GLU A 15 -14.43 3.73 -18.31
N VAL A 16 -14.86 2.66 -17.63
CA VAL A 16 -16.18 2.57 -17.03
C VAL A 16 -16.22 3.31 -15.68
N ASP A 17 -17.03 4.37 -15.63
CA ASP A 17 -17.25 5.16 -14.41
C ASP A 17 -17.99 4.34 -13.34
N GLN A 18 -17.48 4.37 -12.12
CA GLN A 18 -18.05 3.63 -10.99
C GLN A 18 -19.48 4.08 -10.65
N GLU A 19 -19.77 5.38 -10.79
CA GLU A 19 -21.12 5.90 -10.57
C GLU A 19 -22.10 5.39 -11.62
N GLU A 20 -21.65 5.23 -12.87
CA GLU A 20 -22.43 4.72 -13.97
C GLU A 20 -22.78 3.24 -13.77
N LEU A 21 -21.81 2.41 -13.35
CA LEU A 21 -22.04 1.01 -12.97
C LEU A 21 -23.07 0.85 -11.83
N LEU A 22 -23.03 1.74 -10.83
CA LEU A 22 -24.02 1.72 -9.76
C LEU A 22 -25.42 2.05 -10.29
N LYS A 23 -25.55 3.05 -11.17
CA LYS A 23 -26.84 3.38 -11.81
C LYS A 23 -27.33 2.24 -12.72
N TYR A 24 -26.43 1.59 -13.45
CA TYR A 24 -26.72 0.40 -14.26
C TYR A 24 -27.32 -0.70 -13.40
N LEU A 25 -26.65 -1.03 -12.28
CA LEU A 25 -27.12 -2.07 -11.36
C LEU A 25 -28.44 -1.73 -10.69
N GLU A 26 -28.65 -0.46 -10.34
CA GLU A 26 -29.91 0.03 -9.78
C GLU A 26 -31.05 0.12 -10.81
N GLY A 27 -30.78 -0.10 -12.09
CA GLY A 27 -31.76 0.02 -13.18
C GLY A 27 -32.17 1.46 -13.46
N LYS A 28 -31.31 2.44 -13.16
CA LYS A 28 -31.56 3.88 -13.33
C LYS A 28 -31.04 4.44 -14.65
N LEU A 29 -30.26 3.67 -15.40
CA LEU A 29 -29.85 4.02 -16.77
C LEU A 29 -30.97 3.72 -17.77
N SER A 30 -31.09 4.53 -18.80
CA SER A 30 -31.94 4.26 -19.96
C SER A 30 -31.44 3.05 -20.75
N ALA A 31 -32.30 2.44 -21.55
CA ALA A 31 -31.92 1.28 -22.36
C ALA A 31 -30.79 1.57 -23.37
N GLU A 32 -30.69 2.82 -23.84
CA GLU A 32 -29.63 3.25 -24.75
C GLU A 32 -28.29 3.35 -24.00
N GLU A 33 -28.27 4.00 -22.83
CA GLU A 33 -27.08 4.10 -21.97
C GLU A 33 -26.60 2.73 -21.47
N GLN A 34 -27.52 1.81 -21.13
CA GLN A 34 -27.17 0.44 -20.74
C GLN A 34 -26.45 -0.31 -21.87
N HIS A 35 -26.95 -0.18 -23.10
CA HIS A 35 -26.36 -0.84 -24.26
C HIS A 35 -25.00 -0.25 -24.60
N GLU A 36 -24.84 1.07 -24.53
CA GLU A 36 -23.53 1.71 -24.73
C GLU A 36 -22.52 1.25 -23.68
N LEU A 37 -22.91 1.17 -22.40
CA LEU A 37 -22.05 0.69 -21.33
C LEU A 37 -21.66 -0.78 -21.52
N GLU A 38 -22.61 -1.66 -21.84
CA GLU A 38 -22.34 -3.07 -22.14
C GLU A 38 -21.41 -3.23 -23.35
N LYS A 39 -21.62 -2.41 -24.39
CA LYS A 39 -20.77 -2.42 -25.59
C LYS A 39 -19.34 -1.99 -25.27
N ASN A 40 -19.16 -0.94 -24.46
CA ASN A 40 -17.84 -0.47 -24.05
C ASN A 40 -17.13 -1.51 -23.17
N ALA A 41 -17.85 -2.17 -22.26
CA ALA A 41 -17.30 -3.23 -21.41
C ALA A 41 -16.85 -4.47 -22.20
N LEU A 42 -17.39 -4.70 -23.41
CA LEU A 42 -16.95 -5.80 -24.28
C LEU A 42 -15.57 -5.57 -24.92
N ASP A 43 -15.05 -4.34 -24.89
CA ASP A 43 -13.73 -4.03 -25.45
C ASP A 43 -12.59 -4.64 -24.60
N ASP A 44 -12.81 -4.88 -23.30
CA ASP A 44 -11.89 -5.59 -22.41
C ASP A 44 -12.54 -6.88 -21.85
N PRO A 45 -11.96 -8.07 -22.10
CA PRO A 45 -12.41 -9.33 -21.52
C PRO A 45 -12.53 -9.32 -19.98
N PHE A 46 -11.73 -8.51 -19.28
CA PHE A 46 -11.82 -8.34 -17.83
C PHE A 46 -13.04 -7.52 -17.41
N GLU A 47 -13.33 -6.43 -18.12
CA GLU A 47 -14.51 -5.60 -17.82
C GLU A 47 -15.81 -6.32 -18.14
N ALA A 48 -15.84 -7.08 -19.25
CA ALA A 48 -16.97 -7.92 -19.62
C ALA A 48 -17.30 -8.98 -18.53
N ASP A 49 -16.29 -9.71 -18.04
CA ASP A 49 -16.44 -10.71 -16.97
C ASP A 49 -16.87 -10.05 -15.65
N ALA A 50 -16.31 -8.87 -15.33
CA ALA A 50 -16.70 -8.11 -14.16
C ALA A 50 -18.14 -7.61 -14.24
N LEU A 51 -18.60 -7.15 -15.41
CA LEU A 51 -19.96 -6.68 -15.63
C LEU A 51 -20.98 -7.82 -15.46
N ASP A 52 -20.69 -8.98 -16.05
CA ASP A 52 -21.52 -10.19 -15.93
C ASP A 52 -21.64 -10.63 -14.46
N GLY A 53 -20.51 -10.70 -13.75
CA GLY A 53 -20.51 -11.03 -12.31
C GLY A 53 -21.25 -10.01 -11.43
N LEU A 54 -21.31 -8.74 -11.84
CA LEU A 54 -22.10 -7.71 -11.14
C LEU A 54 -23.61 -7.88 -11.39
N GLN A 55 -24.03 -8.33 -12.58
CA GLN A 55 -25.44 -8.58 -12.90
C GLN A 55 -26.04 -9.70 -12.03
N ASP A 56 -25.25 -10.71 -11.69
CA ASP A 56 -25.64 -11.85 -10.85
C ASP A 56 -25.96 -11.48 -9.38
N ILE A 57 -25.67 -10.25 -8.97
CA ILE A 57 -25.92 -9.79 -7.60
C ILE A 57 -27.43 -9.62 -7.39
N SER A 58 -28.00 -10.49 -6.55
CA SER A 58 -29.45 -10.55 -6.31
C SER A 58 -30.02 -9.33 -5.58
N ASN A 59 -29.19 -8.60 -4.81
CA ASN A 59 -29.64 -7.48 -3.97
C ASN A 59 -28.96 -6.16 -4.35
N LYS A 60 -29.41 -5.59 -5.47
CA LYS A 60 -28.91 -4.36 -6.08
C LYS A 60 -28.95 -3.13 -5.15
N THR A 61 -29.92 -3.06 -4.23
CA THR A 61 -30.05 -1.92 -3.30
C THR A 61 -28.99 -1.88 -2.20
N LYS A 62 -28.30 -2.99 -1.93
CA LYS A 62 -27.23 -3.07 -0.92
C LYS A 62 -25.83 -2.88 -1.51
N ILE A 63 -25.70 -2.85 -2.84
CA ILE A 63 -24.39 -2.79 -3.52
C ILE A 63 -23.65 -1.51 -3.16
N ALA A 64 -24.31 -0.35 -3.19
CA ALA A 64 -23.67 0.92 -2.83
C ALA A 64 -23.06 0.92 -1.42
N ALA A 65 -23.82 0.43 -0.43
CA ALA A 65 -23.35 0.31 0.95
C ALA A 65 -22.20 -0.71 1.07
N LEU A 66 -22.28 -1.84 0.36
CA LEU A 66 -21.22 -2.85 0.32
C LEU A 66 -19.91 -2.29 -0.27
N VAL A 67 -20.01 -1.52 -1.36
CA VAL A 67 -18.87 -0.85 -2.00
C VAL A 67 -18.23 0.15 -1.05
N GLU A 68 -19.04 0.93 -0.33
CA GLU A 68 -18.55 1.86 0.68
C GLU A 68 -17.79 1.14 1.81
N ASP A 69 -18.39 0.07 2.34
CA ASP A 69 -17.78 -0.75 3.40
C ASP A 69 -16.47 -1.39 2.93
N LEU A 70 -16.44 -1.92 1.70
CA LEU A 70 -15.24 -2.51 1.10
C LEU A 70 -14.14 -1.46 0.93
N ASN A 71 -14.47 -0.28 0.40
CA ASN A 71 -13.54 0.82 0.25
C ASN A 71 -12.95 1.27 1.60
N ARG A 72 -13.79 1.34 2.64
CA ARG A 72 -13.36 1.65 4.00
C ARG A 72 -12.40 0.60 4.55
N ASP A 73 -12.71 -0.67 4.36
CA ASP A 73 -11.87 -1.77 4.84
C ASP A 73 -10.54 -1.89 4.07
N LEU A 74 -10.54 -1.67 2.76
CA LEU A 74 -9.33 -1.59 1.94
C LEU A 74 -8.43 -0.46 2.42
N LYS A 75 -8.97 0.75 2.63
CA LYS A 75 -8.23 1.89 3.21
C LYS A 75 -7.65 1.54 4.58
N LYS A 76 -8.41 0.87 5.45
CA LYS A 76 -7.95 0.46 6.78
C LYS A 76 -6.80 -0.56 6.73
N LYS A 77 -6.92 -1.58 5.86
CA LYS A 77 -5.91 -2.65 5.71
C LYS A 77 -4.62 -2.12 5.07
N THR A 78 -4.73 -1.22 4.09
CA THR A 78 -3.57 -0.58 3.43
C THR A 78 -2.90 0.46 4.32
N ALA A 79 -3.67 1.25 5.09
CA ALA A 79 -3.13 2.21 6.06
C ALA A 79 -2.31 1.53 7.17
N LYS A 80 -2.72 0.34 7.63
CA LYS A 80 -1.93 -0.45 8.61
C LYS A 80 -0.51 -0.74 8.12
N LYS A 81 -0.31 -0.96 6.82
CA LYS A 81 1.01 -1.24 6.24
C LYS A 81 1.88 0.03 6.11
N LYS A 82 1.25 1.20 5.90
CA LYS A 82 1.92 2.51 5.86
C LYS A 82 2.38 2.97 7.25
N ASN A 83 1.66 2.56 8.30
CA ASN A 83 1.99 2.88 9.69
C ASN A 83 2.92 1.87 10.37
N LEU A 84 3.45 0.85 9.67
CA LEU A 84 4.65 0.19 10.16
C LEU A 84 5.78 1.23 10.08
N PRO A 85 6.38 1.64 11.21
CA PRO A 85 7.51 2.55 11.16
C PRO A 85 8.60 1.87 10.33
N HIS A 86 8.83 2.36 9.11
CA HIS A 86 9.97 2.00 8.25
C HIS A 86 11.30 2.55 8.81
N ARG A 87 11.39 2.66 10.13
CA ARG A 87 12.56 3.14 10.84
C ARG A 87 12.82 2.14 11.96
N ARG A 88 13.46 1.04 11.58
CA ARG A 88 14.51 0.50 12.44
C ARG A 88 15.59 1.58 12.48
N GLU A 89 15.35 2.63 13.27
CA GLU A 89 16.43 3.48 13.72
C GLU A 89 17.37 2.50 14.43
N ALA A 90 18.58 2.34 13.88
CA ALA A 90 19.63 1.63 14.56
C ALA A 90 19.90 2.42 15.83
N LYS A 91 19.16 2.09 16.89
CA LYS A 91 19.39 2.59 18.23
C LYS A 91 20.75 2.03 18.60
N LEU A 92 21.79 2.82 18.37
CA LEU A 92 23.10 2.58 18.97
C LEU A 92 22.82 2.44 20.47
N GLU A 93 23.03 1.24 21.00
CA GLU A 93 22.76 0.98 22.41
C GLU A 93 23.66 1.91 23.23
N PRO A 94 23.11 2.69 24.19
CA PRO A 94 23.90 3.62 24.99
C PRO A 94 25.12 2.98 25.67
N TRP A 95 25.04 1.67 25.95
CA TRP A 95 26.14 0.87 26.48
C TRP A 95 27.36 0.76 25.56
N LEU A 96 27.17 0.72 24.24
CA LEU A 96 28.26 0.65 23.27
C LEU A 96 29.07 1.95 23.25
N LEU A 97 28.39 3.10 23.37
CA LEU A 97 29.03 4.41 23.51
C LEU A 97 29.87 4.51 24.80
N ILE A 98 29.31 4.07 25.93
CA ILE A 98 30.02 4.05 27.22
C ILE A 98 31.28 3.17 27.13
N THR A 99 31.17 2.00 26.50
CA THR A 99 32.31 1.07 26.35
C THR A 99 33.43 1.70 25.52
N ILE A 100 33.11 2.38 24.42
CA ILE A 100 34.09 3.09 23.59
C ILE A 100 34.80 4.19 24.38
N ILE A 101 34.07 4.97 25.18
CA ILE A 101 34.65 6.04 26.01
C ILE A 101 35.61 5.47 27.06
N ILE A 102 35.24 4.36 27.72
CA ILE A 102 36.10 3.71 28.71
C ILE A 102 37.39 3.20 28.06
N VAL A 103 37.29 2.55 26.90
CA VAL A 103 38.47 2.05 26.17
C VAL A 103 39.39 3.21 25.77
N LEU A 104 38.84 4.31 25.25
CA LEU A 104 39.62 5.50 24.92
C LEU A 104 40.32 6.10 26.15
N LEU A 105 39.64 6.19 27.29
CA LEU A 105 40.25 6.67 28.54
C LEU A 105 41.41 5.79 28.98
N VAL A 106 41.30 4.47 28.90
CA VAL A 106 42.38 3.53 29.25
C VAL A 106 43.59 3.73 28.34
N VAL A 107 43.39 3.91 27.03
CA VAL A 107 44.47 4.18 26.07
C VAL A 107 45.18 5.50 26.39
N VAL A 108 44.42 6.57 26.69
CA VAL A 108 44.98 7.88 27.04
C VAL A 108 45.77 7.81 28.35
N LEU A 109 45.24 7.15 29.38
CA LEU A 109 45.92 6.97 30.65
C LEU A 109 47.21 6.15 30.49
N GLY A 110 47.16 5.06 29.72
CA GLY A 110 48.35 4.26 29.40
C GLY A 110 49.42 5.09 28.69
N TYR A 111 49.03 5.92 27.72
CA TYR A 111 49.93 6.85 27.03
C TYR A 111 50.57 7.86 27.99
N ILE A 112 49.79 8.47 28.88
CA ILE A 112 50.29 9.44 29.88
C ILE A 112 51.32 8.79 30.81
N ILE A 113 51.04 7.58 31.30
CA ILE A 113 51.94 6.84 32.20
C ILE A 113 53.26 6.55 31.50
N ILE A 114 53.23 6.02 30.27
CA ILE A 114 54.44 5.72 29.50
C ILE A 114 55.22 7.02 29.22
N HIS A 115 54.54 8.11 28.89
CA HIS A 115 55.18 9.39 28.64
C HIS A 115 55.87 9.94 29.90
N LYS A 116 55.22 9.86 31.06
CA LYS A 116 55.77 10.26 32.36
C LYS A 116 56.94 9.39 32.81
N LEU A 117 56.95 8.10 32.46
CA LEU A 117 58.07 7.18 32.75
C LEU A 117 59.24 7.34 31.78
N LYS A 118 59.00 7.83 30.55
CA LYS A 118 60.01 7.99 29.51
C LYS A 118 60.63 9.39 29.45
N GLN A 119 60.03 10.38 30.10
CA GLN A 119 60.66 11.67 30.38
C GLN A 119 61.41 11.56 31.71
N PRO A 120 62.76 11.60 31.73
CA PRO A 120 63.54 11.61 32.96
C PRO A 120 63.32 12.89 33.77
#